data_AF-A0A381WMK2-F1
#
_entry.id   AF-A0A381WMK2-F1
#
_cell.length_a   1.000
_cell.length_b   1.000
_cell.length_c   1.000
_cell.angle_alpha   90.00
_cell.angle_beta   90.00
_cell.angle_gamma   90.00
#
_symmetry.space_group_name_H-M   'P 1'
#
loop_
_entity.id
_entity.type
_entity.pdbx_description
1 polymer ?
#
loop_
_entity_poly.entity_id
_entity_poly.type
_entity_poly.pdbx_seq_one_letter_code
_entity_poly.pdbx_strand_id
1 'polypeptide(L)'
;VALPPLETKTIDRKRFYITPEGEEYPSITTVLSIKSKQGLSEWRKKVGDDVANYVSGKAASRGTKVHHMCEDYLNNMSTKFPSKWEKHKKDFLPYCLFTQLREQALCNIDNIYAQEAGLYSDKYKVAGRVDCIAKYNGVLSAIDFKTSTKERKDDWNENYYIQGSAYAEM
;
A
#
# COMPACT_ATOMS: atom_id res chain seq x y z
N VAL A 1 -2.54 17.19 -13.55
CA VAL A 1 -1.18 16.77 -13.98
C VAL A 1 -1.20 15.26 -14.04
N ALA A 2 -0.85 14.65 -15.16
CA ALA A 2 -0.70 13.20 -15.24
C ALA A 2 0.73 12.86 -14.81
N LEU A 3 0.89 12.02 -13.79
CA LEU A 3 2.21 11.54 -13.36
C LEU A 3 2.71 10.51 -14.38
N PRO A 4 3.97 10.61 -14.85
CA PRO A 4 4.52 9.61 -15.76
C PRO A 4 4.57 8.24 -15.06
N PRO A 5 4.27 7.14 -15.76
CA PRO A 5 4.44 5.82 -15.19
C PRO A 5 5.92 5.55 -14.92
N LEU A 6 6.24 5.07 -13.72
CA LEU A 6 7.60 4.64 -13.39
C LEU A 6 7.72 3.13 -13.59
N GLU A 7 8.72 2.73 -14.38
CA GLU A 7 9.08 1.33 -14.53
C GLU A 7 9.74 0.79 -13.26
N THR A 8 9.59 -0.51 -13.01
CA THR A 8 10.20 -1.18 -11.86
C THR A 8 11.17 -2.26 -12.30
N LYS A 9 12.30 -2.35 -11.61
CA LYS A 9 13.32 -3.40 -11.77
C LYS A 9 13.56 -4.11 -10.45
N THR A 10 13.86 -5.40 -10.51
CA THR A 10 14.28 -6.17 -9.33
C THR A 10 15.79 -6.36 -9.36
N ILE A 11 16.48 -5.90 -8.31
CA ILE A 11 17.94 -6.01 -8.14
C ILE A 11 18.17 -6.63 -6.77
N ASP A 12 18.91 -7.73 -6.69
CA ASP A 12 19.16 -8.47 -5.43
C ASP A 12 17.89 -8.75 -4.61
N ARG A 13 16.81 -9.15 -5.29
CA ARG A 13 15.47 -9.42 -4.72
C ARG A 13 14.82 -8.20 -4.05
N LYS A 14 15.30 -6.99 -4.33
CA LYS A 14 14.74 -5.72 -3.88
C LYS A 14 14.14 -4.95 -5.05
N ARG A 15 13.12 -4.15 -4.79
CA ARG A 15 12.44 -3.35 -5.81
C ARG A 15 13.12 -2.00 -5.98
N PHE A 16 13.42 -1.66 -7.23
CA PHE A 16 13.88 -0.35 -7.67
C PHE A 16 12.89 0.22 -8.68
N TYR A 17 12.84 1.54 -8.78
CA TYR A 17 12.14 2.29 -9.81
C TYR A 17 13.16 2.95 -10.73
N ILE A 18 12.83 3.03 -12.01
CA ILE A 18 13.60 3.75 -13.01
C ILE A 18 12.95 5.13 -13.18
N THR A 19 13.71 6.18 -12.92
CA THR A 19 13.27 7.57 -13.12
C THR A 19 13.16 7.91 -14.61
N PRO A 20 12.44 8.97 -15.00
CA PRO A 20 12.42 9.45 -16.38
C PRO A 20 13.81 9.73 -16.97
N GLU A 21 14.76 10.09 -16.12
CA GLU A 21 16.17 10.37 -16.47
C GLU A 21 17.04 9.11 -16.55
N GLY A 22 16.50 7.94 -16.21
CA GLY A 22 17.19 6.65 -16.28
C GLY A 22 17.93 6.23 -15.00
N GLU A 23 17.86 7.02 -13.93
CA GLU A 23 18.44 6.68 -12.62
C GLU A 23 17.62 5.60 -11.91
N GLU A 24 18.29 4.74 -11.13
CA GLU A 24 17.66 3.64 -10.38
C GLU A 24 17.53 3.96 -8.89
N TYR A 25 16.31 4.13 -8.39
CA TYR A 25 16.05 4.43 -6.98
C TYR A 25 15.37 3.26 -6.24
N PRO A 26 15.85 2.87 -5.04
CA PRO A 26 15.20 1.82 -4.26
C PRO A 26 13.80 2.26 -3.81
N SER A 27 12.90 1.30 -3.67
CA SER A 27 11.59 1.58 -3.09
C SER A 27 11.72 2.00 -1.62
N ILE A 28 10.87 2.92 -1.15
CA ILE A 28 10.83 3.31 0.26
C ILE A 28 10.62 2.09 1.18
N THR A 29 9.81 1.13 0.75
CA THR A 29 9.60 -0.14 1.46
C THR A 29 10.88 -1.00 1.52
N THR A 30 11.73 -0.95 0.50
CA THR A 30 13.04 -1.61 0.50
C THR A 30 13.95 -0.99 1.55
N VAL A 31 14.02 0.33 1.61
CA VAL A 31 14.82 1.07 2.61
C VAL A 31 14.35 0.75 4.02
N LEU A 32 13.03 0.80 4.26
CA LEU A 32 12.43 0.54 5.58
C LEU A 32 12.55 -0.92 6.03
N SER A 33 12.61 -1.88 5.10
CA SER A 33 12.72 -3.31 5.42
C SER A 33 13.96 -3.68 6.25
N ILE A 34 14.98 -2.81 6.26
CA ILE A 34 16.22 -3.00 7.03
C ILE A 34 15.94 -2.89 8.53
N LYS A 35 15.05 -1.98 8.94
CA LYS A 35 14.72 -1.73 10.35
C LYS A 35 13.96 -2.89 11.03
N SER A 36 13.17 -3.64 10.28
CA SER A 36 12.22 -4.64 10.84
C SER A 36 12.77 -6.07 10.92
N LYS A 37 14.06 -6.30 10.62
CA LYS A 37 14.58 -7.66 10.41
C LYS A 37 14.66 -8.51 11.68
N GLN A 38 15.00 -7.92 12.83
CA GLN A 38 15.23 -8.69 14.05
C GLN A 38 13.94 -9.33 14.57
N GLY A 39 12.92 -8.51 14.84
CA GLY A 39 11.64 -9.02 15.37
C GLY A 39 10.94 -10.00 14.44
N LEU A 40 11.04 -9.79 13.12
CA LEU A 40 10.48 -10.72 12.13
C LEU A 40 11.25 -12.07 12.14
N SER A 41 12.58 -12.03 12.28
CA SER A 41 13.42 -13.23 12.37
C SER A 41 13.13 -14.03 13.64
N GLU A 42 13.02 -13.35 14.79
CA GLU A 42 12.67 -13.98 16.08
C GLU A 42 11.27 -14.59 16.06
N TRP A 43 10.27 -13.86 15.54
CA TRP A 43 8.92 -14.39 15.36
C TRP A 43 8.91 -15.63 14.45
N ARG A 44 9.64 -15.58 13.33
CA ARG A 44 9.73 -16.69 12.39
C ARG A 44 10.37 -17.93 13.02
N LYS A 45 11.45 -17.76 13.78
CA LYS A 45 12.06 -18.85 14.57
C LYS A 45 11.08 -19.45 15.58
N LYS A 46 10.24 -18.61 16.20
CA LYS A 46 9.25 -19.05 17.19
C LYS A 46 8.12 -19.87 16.60
N VAL A 47 7.60 -19.51 15.43
CA VAL A 47 6.44 -20.19 14.81
C VAL A 47 6.81 -21.27 13.79
N GLY A 48 8.06 -21.28 13.32
CA GLY A 48 8.54 -22.18 12.27
C GLY A 48 8.30 -21.64 10.86
N ASP A 49 9.12 -22.08 9.90
CA ASP A 49 9.13 -21.55 8.53
C ASP A 49 7.81 -21.75 7.78
N ASP A 50 7.19 -22.93 7.91
CA ASP A 50 5.93 -23.25 7.22
C ASP A 50 4.78 -22.35 7.68
N VAL A 51 4.65 -22.19 9.00
CA VAL A 51 3.64 -21.32 9.61
C VAL A 51 3.91 -19.86 9.24
N ALA A 52 5.17 -19.43 9.32
CA ALA A 52 5.54 -18.06 8.96
C ALA A 52 5.23 -17.75 7.48
N ASN A 53 5.54 -18.67 6.57
CA ASN A 53 5.22 -18.55 5.15
C ASN A 53 3.71 -18.51 4.90
N TYR A 54 2.96 -19.42 5.53
CA TYR A 54 1.51 -19.46 5.42
C TYR A 54 0.87 -18.14 5.90
N VAL A 55 1.22 -17.69 7.11
CA VAL A 55 0.67 -16.46 7.71
C VAL A 55 1.02 -15.24 6.87
N SER A 56 2.28 -15.11 6.45
CA SER A 56 2.74 -13.99 5.63
C SER A 56 2.05 -13.95 4.27
N GLY A 57 1.94 -15.11 3.60
CA GLY A 57 1.27 -15.23 2.31
C GLY A 57 -0.23 -14.91 2.39
N LYS A 58 -0.93 -15.39 3.41
CA LYS A 58 -2.35 -15.06 3.64
C LYS A 58 -2.54 -13.59 3.96
N ALA A 59 -1.65 -12.98 4.73
CA ALA A 59 -1.69 -11.55 5.03
C ALA A 59 -1.48 -10.70 3.78
N ALA A 60 -0.47 -11.01 2.96
CA ALA A 60 -0.19 -10.32 1.70
C ALA A 60 -1.38 -10.44 0.72
N SER A 61 -1.88 -11.66 0.50
CA SER A 61 -3.02 -11.89 -0.39
C SER A 61 -4.28 -11.13 0.03
N ARG A 62 -4.56 -11.07 1.34
CA ARG A 62 -5.68 -10.29 1.89
C ARG A 62 -5.47 -8.79 1.66
N GLY A 63 -4.27 -8.28 1.93
CA GLY A 63 -3.92 -6.87 1.70
C GLY A 63 -4.14 -6.48 0.24
N THR A 64 -3.57 -7.22 -0.71
CA THR A 64 -3.73 -6.97 -2.15
C THR A 64 -5.20 -6.89 -2.57
N LYS A 65 -6.04 -7.80 -2.06
CA LYS A 65 -7.47 -7.79 -2.36
C LYS A 65 -8.18 -6.55 -1.80
N VAL A 66 -7.84 -6.14 -0.58
CA VAL A 66 -8.43 -4.93 0.02
C VAL A 66 -8.00 -3.67 -0.73
N HIS A 67 -6.72 -3.52 -1.10
CA HIS A 67 -6.25 -2.37 -1.89
C HIS A 67 -6.99 -2.30 -3.23
N HIS A 68 -7.11 -3.42 -3.94
CA HIS A 68 -7.85 -3.48 -5.20
C HIS A 68 -9.33 -3.11 -5.04
N MET A 69 -9.98 -3.54 -3.94
CA MET A 69 -11.35 -3.11 -3.64
C MET A 69 -11.45 -1.61 -3.34
N CYS A 70 -10.44 -1.01 -2.67
CA CYS A 70 -10.40 0.43 -2.43
C CYS A 70 -10.27 1.20 -3.75
N GLU A 71 -9.35 0.78 -4.63
CA GLU A 71 -9.16 1.37 -5.96
C GLU A 71 -10.45 1.32 -6.79
N ASP A 72 -11.05 0.13 -6.91
CA ASP A 72 -12.29 -0.06 -7.65
C ASP A 72 -13.43 0.78 -7.07
N TYR A 73 -13.54 0.86 -5.74
CA TYR A 73 -14.55 1.67 -5.07
C TYR A 73 -14.40 3.15 -5.40
N LEU A 74 -13.19 3.68 -5.25
CA LEU A 74 -12.84 5.07 -5.53
C LEU A 74 -13.01 5.42 -7.03
N ASN A 75 -12.85 4.44 -7.92
CA ASN A 75 -13.15 4.56 -9.35
C ASN A 75 -14.64 4.45 -9.71
N ASN A 76 -15.53 4.33 -8.71
CA ASN A 76 -16.97 4.15 -8.83
C ASN A 76 -17.37 2.85 -9.56
N MET A 77 -16.56 1.80 -9.48
CA MET A 77 -16.83 0.52 -10.15
C MET A 77 -18.07 -0.17 -9.59
N SER A 78 -18.39 0.02 -8.32
CA SER A 78 -19.63 -0.48 -7.69
C SER A 78 -20.90 0.00 -8.41
N THR A 79 -20.87 1.24 -8.93
CA THR A 79 -21.99 1.87 -9.62
C THR A 79 -21.90 1.65 -11.14
N LYS A 80 -20.71 1.83 -11.72
CA LYS A 80 -20.50 1.70 -13.18
C LYS A 80 -20.57 0.24 -13.66
N PHE A 81 -20.11 -0.71 -12.84
CA PHE A 81 -19.98 -2.13 -13.21
C PHE A 81 -20.38 -3.06 -12.05
N PRO A 82 -21.65 -3.05 -11.62
CA PRO A 82 -22.11 -3.80 -10.44
C PRO A 82 -21.82 -5.31 -10.55
N SER A 83 -21.94 -5.90 -11.74
CA SER A 83 -21.62 -7.33 -11.94
C SER A 83 -20.14 -7.68 -11.76
N LYS A 84 -19.22 -6.75 -12.05
CA LYS A 84 -17.80 -6.90 -11.74
C LYS A 84 -17.56 -6.73 -10.24
N TRP A 85 -18.19 -5.72 -9.65
CA TRP A 85 -18.10 -5.44 -8.22
C TRP A 85 -18.56 -6.62 -7.35
N GLU A 86 -19.65 -7.30 -7.73
CA GLU A 86 -20.15 -8.49 -7.00
C GLU A 86 -19.10 -9.61 -6.88
N LYS A 87 -18.12 -9.68 -7.78
CA LYS A 87 -17.06 -10.70 -7.71
C LYS A 87 -16.18 -10.52 -6.46
N HIS A 88 -16.02 -9.30 -5.95
CA HIS A 88 -15.28 -9.01 -4.72
C HIS A 88 -15.88 -9.72 -3.50
N LYS A 89 -17.21 -9.94 -3.48
CA LYS A 89 -17.89 -10.61 -2.36
C LYS A 89 -17.50 -12.07 -2.19
N LYS A 90 -16.94 -12.71 -3.23
CA LYS A 90 -16.41 -14.09 -3.14
C LYS A 90 -15.24 -14.17 -2.17
N ASP A 91 -14.51 -13.07 -2.00
CA ASP A 91 -13.42 -12.93 -1.05
C ASP A 91 -13.96 -12.39 0.28
N PHE A 92 -14.75 -13.21 0.98
CA PHE A 92 -15.53 -12.81 2.17
C PHE A 92 -14.73 -12.01 3.19
N LEU A 93 -13.59 -12.52 3.68
CA LEU A 93 -12.80 -11.82 4.71
C LEU A 93 -12.22 -10.48 4.21
N PRO A 94 -11.53 -10.41 3.05
CA PRO A 94 -11.16 -9.12 2.45
C PRO A 94 -12.35 -8.16 2.28
N TYR A 95 -13.50 -8.66 1.83
CA TYR A 95 -14.69 -7.84 1.61
C TYR A 95 -15.25 -7.24 2.91
N CYS A 96 -15.27 -8.01 4.00
CA CYS A 96 -15.65 -7.50 5.32
C CYS A 96 -14.70 -6.38 5.79
N LEU A 97 -13.39 -6.58 5.67
CA LEU A 97 -12.40 -5.55 6.05
C LEU A 97 -12.52 -4.29 5.20
N PHE A 98 -12.68 -4.46 3.88
CA PHE A 98 -12.94 -3.35 2.98
C PHE A 98 -14.21 -2.58 3.39
N THR A 99 -15.29 -3.29 3.75
CA THR A 99 -16.55 -2.64 4.15
C THR A 99 -16.36 -1.76 5.38
N GLN A 100 -15.61 -2.23 6.39
CA GLN A 100 -15.25 -1.41 7.55
C GLN A 100 -14.41 -0.19 7.16
N LEU A 101 -13.37 -0.39 6.34
CA LEU A 101 -12.51 0.69 5.88
C LEU A 101 -13.29 1.74 5.06
N ARG A 102 -14.25 1.27 4.25
CA ARG A 102 -15.14 2.12 3.45
C ARG A 102 -15.98 3.04 4.32
N GLU A 103 -16.63 2.47 5.32
CA GLU A 103 -17.57 3.19 6.19
C GLU A 103 -16.85 4.18 7.12
N GLN A 104 -15.61 3.86 7.53
CA GLN A 104 -14.88 4.66 8.51
C GLN A 104 -13.89 5.66 7.90
N ALA A 105 -13.28 5.35 6.75
CA ALA A 105 -12.17 6.11 6.20
C ALA A 105 -12.39 6.53 4.73
N LEU A 106 -12.77 5.62 3.84
CA LEU A 106 -12.92 5.97 2.40
C LEU A 106 -14.05 6.98 2.16
N CYS A 107 -15.05 7.04 3.05
CA CYS A 107 -16.12 8.04 3.02
C CYS A 107 -15.62 9.49 3.16
N ASN A 108 -14.41 9.69 3.68
CA ASN A 108 -13.78 10.99 3.85
C ASN A 108 -12.89 11.39 2.66
N ILE A 109 -12.76 10.52 1.65
CA ILE A 109 -11.93 10.76 0.46
C ILE A 109 -12.79 11.36 -0.65
N ASP A 110 -12.30 12.46 -1.21
CA ASP A 110 -12.88 13.10 -2.39
C ASP A 110 -11.77 13.72 -3.26
N ASN A 111 -12.09 14.15 -4.48
CA ASN A 111 -11.17 14.81 -5.41
C ASN A 111 -9.87 14.00 -5.61
N ILE A 112 -10.00 12.80 -6.19
CA ILE A 112 -8.88 11.90 -6.45
C ILE A 112 -8.00 12.49 -7.56
N TYR A 113 -6.71 12.66 -7.28
CA TYR A 113 -5.70 13.12 -8.24
C TYR A 113 -4.92 11.97 -8.87
N ALA A 114 -4.63 10.92 -8.09
CA ALA A 114 -3.90 9.74 -8.55
C ALA A 114 -4.22 8.51 -7.70
N GLN A 115 -4.10 7.31 -8.29
CA GLN A 115 -4.15 6.02 -7.60
C GLN A 115 -3.06 5.11 -8.16
N GLU A 116 -2.47 4.26 -7.32
CA GLU A 116 -1.41 3.30 -7.70
C GLU A 116 -0.26 3.96 -8.51
N ALA A 117 0.06 5.21 -8.20
CA ALA A 117 0.98 6.03 -8.97
C ALA A 117 2.42 5.92 -8.45
N GLY A 118 3.37 5.83 -9.38
CA GLY A 118 4.80 5.90 -9.07
C GLY A 118 5.21 7.32 -8.68
N LEU A 119 5.96 7.45 -7.59
CA LEU A 119 6.52 8.69 -7.09
C LEU A 119 8.03 8.50 -6.86
N TYR A 120 8.82 9.57 -7.01
CA TYR A 120 10.26 9.54 -6.77
C TYR A 120 10.78 10.88 -6.29
N SER A 121 11.90 10.86 -5.57
CA SER A 121 12.59 12.05 -5.10
C SER A 121 14.07 11.97 -5.45
N ASP A 122 14.54 12.83 -6.34
CA ASP A 122 15.96 12.93 -6.71
C ASP A 122 16.83 13.40 -5.53
N LYS A 123 16.25 14.24 -4.66
CA LYS A 123 16.92 14.77 -3.46
C LYS A 123 17.35 13.64 -2.52
N TYR A 124 16.44 12.71 -2.24
CA TYR A 124 16.70 11.60 -1.32
C TYR A 124 17.08 10.30 -2.03
N LYS A 125 17.00 10.27 -3.37
CA LYS A 125 17.24 9.10 -4.22
C LYS A 125 16.42 7.89 -3.81
N VAL A 126 15.14 8.11 -3.54
CA VAL A 126 14.17 7.06 -3.18
C VAL A 126 12.91 7.20 -4.02
N ALA A 127 12.23 6.08 -4.23
CA ALA A 127 10.98 6.05 -4.99
C ALA A 127 9.92 5.17 -4.31
N GLY A 128 8.70 5.18 -4.81
CA GLY A 128 7.62 4.38 -4.26
C GLY A 128 6.36 4.39 -5.10
N ARG A 129 5.35 3.68 -4.62
CA ARG A 129 4.02 3.69 -5.23
C ARG A 129 3.01 4.03 -4.15
N VAL A 130 2.33 5.15 -4.31
CA VAL A 130 1.27 5.60 -3.41
C VAL A 130 -0.03 4.88 -3.77
N ASP A 131 -0.83 4.51 -2.76
CA ASP A 131 -2.13 3.91 -3.02
C ASP A 131 -3.09 4.97 -3.60
N CYS A 132 -3.16 6.15 -2.98
CA CYS A 132 -4.03 7.24 -3.44
C CYS A 132 -3.48 8.63 -3.08
N ILE A 133 -3.63 9.59 -4.00
CA ILE A 133 -3.49 11.03 -3.72
C ILE A 133 -4.86 11.65 -3.93
N ALA A 134 -5.43 12.22 -2.87
CA ALA A 134 -6.78 12.78 -2.87
C ALA A 134 -6.95 13.81 -1.74
N LYS A 135 -8.10 14.49 -1.68
CA LYS A 135 -8.49 15.25 -0.50
C LYS A 135 -9.10 14.31 0.53
N TYR A 136 -8.47 14.18 1.69
CA TYR A 136 -9.04 13.53 2.87
C TYR A 136 -9.58 14.60 3.81
N ASN A 137 -10.89 14.60 4.07
CA ASN A 137 -11.55 15.67 4.85
C ASN A 137 -11.20 17.09 4.33
N GLY A 138 -11.14 17.25 3.00
CA GLY A 138 -10.82 18.52 2.34
C GLY A 138 -9.32 18.85 2.25
N VAL A 139 -8.43 18.10 2.91
CA VAL A 139 -6.98 18.33 2.91
C VAL A 139 -6.30 17.42 1.90
N LEU A 140 -5.51 17.99 0.96
CA LEU A 140 -4.72 17.21 0.01
C LEU A 140 -3.74 16.31 0.77
N SER A 141 -3.85 15.01 0.54
CA SER A 141 -3.15 13.99 1.31
C SER A 141 -2.61 12.88 0.39
N ALA A 142 -1.41 12.38 0.73
CA ALA A 142 -0.98 11.06 0.30
C ALA A 142 -1.59 10.03 1.26
N ILE A 143 -2.35 9.08 0.71
CA ILE A 143 -3.13 8.11 1.46
C ILE A 143 -2.59 6.72 1.16
N ASP A 144 -2.32 5.95 2.21
CA ASP A 144 -1.83 4.59 2.14
C ASP A 144 -2.77 3.71 2.99
N PHE A 145 -3.42 2.76 2.34
CA PHE A 145 -4.37 1.86 2.96
C PHE A 145 -3.59 0.74 3.66
N LYS A 146 -3.99 0.38 4.88
CA LYS A 146 -3.35 -0.71 5.62
C LYS A 146 -4.39 -1.68 6.17
N THR A 147 -4.03 -2.96 6.17
CA THR A 147 -4.80 -4.01 6.84
C THR A 147 -3.96 -4.68 7.91
N SER A 148 -4.59 -5.11 8.99
CA SER A 148 -3.94 -5.84 10.07
C SER A 148 -4.83 -6.98 10.56
N THR A 149 -4.23 -8.05 11.08
CA THR A 149 -4.95 -9.13 11.78
C THR A 149 -5.07 -8.87 13.28
N LYS A 150 -4.38 -7.85 13.79
CA LYS A 150 -4.36 -7.45 15.19
C LYS A 150 -4.54 -5.95 15.28
N GLU A 151 -5.17 -5.52 16.37
CA GLU A 151 -5.13 -4.11 16.74
C GLU A 151 -3.69 -3.65 16.84
N ARG A 152 -3.39 -2.50 16.23
CA ARG A 152 -2.04 -1.98 16.16
C ARG A 152 -1.84 -0.98 17.28
N LYS A 153 -0.67 -1.06 17.90
CA LYS A 153 -0.17 -0.03 18.79
C LYS A 153 0.57 1.03 17.99
N ASP A 154 0.56 2.25 18.48
CA ASP A 154 1.15 3.40 17.78
C ASP A 154 2.66 3.26 17.54
N ASP A 155 3.38 2.71 18.53
CA ASP A 155 4.80 2.37 18.46
C ASP A 155 5.14 1.41 17.30
N TRP A 156 4.18 0.61 16.84
CA TRP A 156 4.37 -0.31 15.71
C TRP A 156 4.20 0.39 14.35
N ASN A 157 3.77 1.65 14.31
CA ASN A 157 3.40 2.37 13.08
C ASN A 157 4.48 3.32 12.56
N GLU A 158 5.63 3.45 13.23
CA GLU A 158 6.72 4.37 12.83
C GLU A 158 7.08 4.23 11.33
N ASN A 159 7.23 3.00 10.84
CA ASN A 159 7.54 2.76 9.43
C ASN A 159 6.43 3.26 8.48
N TYR A 160 5.17 3.25 8.89
CA TYR A 160 4.07 3.78 8.08
C TYR A 160 4.09 5.31 8.06
N TYR A 161 4.41 5.96 9.18
CA TYR A 161 4.60 7.42 9.22
C TYR A 161 5.77 7.87 8.34
N ILE A 162 6.89 7.14 8.36
CA ILE A 162 8.02 7.42 7.46
C ILE A 162 7.62 7.18 6.00
N GLN A 163 6.89 6.10 5.70
CA GLN A 163 6.40 5.84 4.34
C GLN A 163 5.50 6.96 3.82
N GLY A 164 4.52 7.40 4.62
CA GLY A 164 3.62 8.51 4.25
C GLY A 164 4.37 9.83 4.08
N SER A 165 5.32 10.13 4.98
CA SER A 165 6.15 11.34 4.89
C SER A 165 7.04 11.31 3.64
N ALA A 166 7.60 10.16 3.29
CA ALA A 166 8.39 10.00 2.08
C ALA A 166 7.54 10.26 0.82
N TYR A 167 6.29 9.81 0.77
CA TYR A 167 5.38 10.11 -0.34
C TYR A 167 5.02 11.60 -0.45
N ALA A 168 4.99 12.33 0.67
CA ALA A 168 4.76 13.78 0.64
C ALA A 168 5.97 14.58 0.11
N GLU A 169 7.17 14.01 0.17
CA GLU A 169 8.44 14.60 -0.29
C GLU A 169 8.84 14.17 -1.71
N MET A 170 8.05 13.31 -2.35
CA MET A 170 8.21 12.85 -3.74
C MET A 170 7.20 13.56 -4.65
#